data_AF-A0AB34JZY1-F1
#
_entry.id   AF-A0AB34JZY1-F1
#
_cell.length_a   1.000
_cell.length_b   1.000
_cell.length_c   1.000
_cell.angle_alpha   90.00
_cell.angle_beta   90.00
_cell.angle_gamma   90.00
#
_symmetry.space_group_name_H-M   'P 1'
#
loop_
_entity.id
_entity.type
_entity.pdbx_description
1 polymer ?
#
loop_
_entity_poly.entity_id
_entity_poly.type
_entity_poly.pdbx_seq_one_letter_code
_entity_poly.pdbx_strand_id
1 'polypeptide(L)' 'MRAYASLYLMGIETERYPKGTKLYRVIWLGYAAEAATWEPAVNISDDLLAAYEAGLDAEAELDAEEDRELQDED' A
#
# COMPACT_ATOMS: atom_id res chain seq x y z
N MET A 1 -0.18 6.03 23.99
CA MET A 1 -0.48 7.08 23.00
C MET A 1 -1.31 6.42 21.90
N ARG A 2 -2.54 6.89 21.65
CA ARG A 2 -3.37 6.41 20.54
C ARG A 2 -3.32 7.48 19.46
N ALA A 3 -2.73 7.18 18.31
CA ALA A 3 -2.61 8.14 17.21
C ALA A 3 -3.91 8.10 16.38
N TYR A 4 -4.55 9.25 16.25
CA TYR A 4 -5.68 9.49 15.37
C TYR A 4 -5.13 9.81 13.97
N ALA A 5 -5.16 8.85 13.05
CA ALA A 5 -4.75 9.07 11.66
C ALA A 5 -6.00 9.22 10.78
N SER A 6 -6.52 10.44 10.65
CA SER A 6 -7.60 10.74 9.70
C SER A 6 -7.43 12.04 8.91
N LEU A 7 -6.27 12.72 8.94
CA LEU A 7 -6.13 14.02 8.27
C LEU A 7 -4.80 14.30 7.54
N TYR A 8 -3.83 13.37 7.51
CA TYR A 8 -2.46 13.69 7.00
C TYR A 8 -1.74 12.49 6.34
N LEU A 9 -2.32 11.89 5.29
CA LEU A 9 -1.68 10.77 4.58
C LEU A 9 -1.31 11.16 3.13
N MET A 10 -0.05 10.91 2.74
CA MET A 10 0.48 11.22 1.39
C MET A 10 0.60 9.96 0.50
N GLY A 11 0.65 8.76 1.09
CA GLY A 11 0.71 7.48 0.34
C GLY A 11 1.01 6.28 1.24
N ILE A 12 0.81 5.07 0.72
CA ILE A 12 1.07 3.79 1.38
C ILE A 12 1.99 2.93 0.49
N GLU A 13 2.99 2.25 1.05
CA GLU A 13 3.79 1.22 0.37
C GLU A 13 3.79 -0.07 1.24
N THR A 14 3.43 -1.23 0.70
CA THR A 14 3.36 -2.48 1.49
C THR A 14 4.51 -3.41 1.20
N GLU A 15 5.38 -3.65 2.18
CA GLU A 15 6.33 -4.77 2.13
C GLU A 15 6.91 -5.08 3.52
N ARG A 16 6.06 -5.46 4.48
CA ARG A 16 6.56 -6.03 5.75
C ARG A 16 5.53 -6.95 6.42
N TYR A 17 5.96 -8.19 6.69
CA TYR A 17 5.18 -9.20 7.43
C TYR A 17 5.91 -9.68 8.70
N PRO A 18 6.12 -8.86 9.74
CA PRO A 18 6.64 -9.39 11.00
C PRO A 18 5.59 -10.32 11.61
N LYS A 19 5.94 -11.59 11.82
CA LYS A 19 5.08 -12.59 12.49
C LYS A 19 3.70 -12.79 11.83
N GLY A 20 3.62 -12.61 10.50
CA GLY A 20 2.40 -12.85 9.72
C GLY A 20 1.37 -11.71 9.76
N THR A 21 1.69 -10.57 10.36
CA THR A 21 0.80 -9.38 10.33
C THR A 21 1.22 -8.47 9.19
N LYS A 22 0.30 -8.20 8.24
CA LYS A 22 0.50 -7.22 7.17
C LYS A 22 0.61 -5.82 7.79
N LEU A 23 1.73 -5.15 7.53
CA LEU A 23 1.93 -3.74 7.88
C LEU A 23 2.06 -2.92 6.60
N TYR A 24 1.64 -1.67 6.72
CA TYR A 24 1.61 -0.70 5.64
C TYR A 24 2.59 0.42 6.00
N ARG A 25 3.46 0.81 5.06
CA ARG A 25 4.37 1.94 5.24
C ARG A 25 3.62 3.22 4.96
N VAL A 26 3.34 3.99 6.01
CA VAL A 26 2.56 5.23 5.93
C VAL A 26 3.49 6.42 5.78
N ILE A 27 3.35 7.17 4.68
CA ILE A 27 4.07 8.42 4.46
C ILE A 27 3.22 9.58 4.98
N TRP A 28 3.75 10.29 5.97
CA TRP A 28 3.07 11.37 6.67
C TRP A 28 3.17 12.69 5.90
N LEU A 29 2.06 13.38 5.70
CA LEU A 29 2.05 14.67 5.02
C LEU A 29 2.94 15.68 5.77
N GLY A 30 3.85 16.35 5.05
CA GLY A 30 4.80 17.32 5.62
C GLY A 30 6.09 16.70 6.17
N TYR A 31 6.25 15.37 6.06
CA TYR A 31 7.47 14.66 6.41
C TYR A 31 8.08 14.01 5.16
N ALA A 32 9.40 13.80 5.20
CA ALA A 32 10.09 13.08 4.13
C ALA A 32 9.73 11.57 4.18
N ALA A 33 9.84 10.88 3.04
CA ALA A 33 9.45 9.46 2.95
C ALA A 33 10.28 8.55 3.88
N GLU A 34 11.49 8.96 4.23
CA GLU A 34 12.36 8.27 5.20
C GLU A 34 11.79 8.29 6.62
N ALA A 35 10.91 9.25 6.93
CA ALA A 35 10.21 9.33 8.21
C ALA A 35 8.91 8.49 8.24
N ALA A 36 8.62 7.74 7.17
CA ALA A 36 7.47 6.85 7.12
C ALA A 36 7.54 5.76 8.20
N THR A 37 6.38 5.37 8.72
CA THR A 37 6.26 4.35 9.77
C THR A 37 5.50 3.13 9.27
N TRP A 38 5.72 1.99 9.92
CA TRP A 38 5.02 0.73 9.62
C TRP A 38 3.82 0.59 10.55
N GLU A 39 2.62 0.74 10.01
CA GLU A 39 1.37 0.73 10.74
C GLU A 39 0.52 -0.50 10.37
N PRO A 40 -0.21 -1.12 11.31
CA PRO A 40 -1.20 -2.13 10.99
C PRO A 40 -2.40 -1.50 10.29
N ALA A 41 -3.18 -2.28 9.53
CA ALA A 41 -4.39 -1.82 8.85
C ALA A 41 -5.33 -1.03 9.77
N VAL A 42 -5.49 -1.47 11.02
CA VAL A 42 -6.36 -0.84 12.02
C VAL A 42 -5.99 0.61 12.36
N ASN A 43 -4.78 1.05 12.04
CA ASN A 43 -4.30 2.42 12.27
C ASN A 43 -4.52 3.33 11.05
N ILE A 44 -5.03 2.80 9.94
CA ILE A 44 -5.21 3.51 8.67
C ILE A 44 -6.71 3.54 8.37
N SER A 45 -7.21 4.64 7.83
CA SER A 45 -8.62 4.73 7.44
C SER A 45 -8.94 3.76 6.30
N ASP A 46 -10.10 3.13 6.37
CA ASP A 46 -10.56 2.14 5.38
C ASP A 46 -10.53 2.68 3.95
N ASP A 47 -10.89 3.95 3.72
CA ASP A 47 -10.88 4.57 2.38
C ASP A 47 -9.48 4.61 1.75
N LEU A 48 -8.45 4.89 2.55
CA LEU A 48 -7.06 4.96 2.09
C LEU A 48 -6.49 3.57 1.82
N LEU A 49 -6.87 2.59 2.65
CA LEU A 49 -6.52 1.19 2.42
C LEU A 49 -7.17 0.66 1.15
N ALA A 50 -8.46 0.90 0.97
CA ALA A 50 -9.20 0.45 -0.20
C ALA A 50 -8.64 1.05 -1.50
N ALA A 51 -8.34 2.35 -1.50
CA ALA A 51 -7.73 3.01 -2.66
C ALA A 51 -6.34 2.44 -2.99
N TYR A 52 -5.54 2.13 -1.95
CA TYR A 52 -4.22 1.55 -2.14
C TYR A 52 -4.29 0.10 -2.66
N GLU A 53 -5.11 -0.74 -2.05
CA GLU A 53 -5.24 -2.15 -2.43
C GLU A 53 -5.86 -2.31 -3.83
N ALA A 54 -6.83 -1.47 -4.20
CA ALA A 54 -7.37 -1.47 -5.56
C ALA A 54 -6.32 -1.08 -6.62
N GLY A 55 -5.37 -0.22 -6.27
CA GLY A 55 -4.24 0.11 -7.16
C GLY A 55 -3.34 -1.10 -7.41
N LEU A 56 -3.01 -1.86 -6.35
CA LEU A 56 -2.19 -3.07 -6.47
C LEU A 56 -2.85 -4.16 -7.31
N ASP A 57 -4.17 -4.36 -7.14
CA ASP A 57 -4.91 -5.35 -7.92
C ASP A 57 -4.93 -4.99 -9.41
N ALA A 58 -5.05 -3.70 -9.74
CA ALA A 58 -5.00 -3.22 -11.12
C ALA A 58 -3.62 -3.38 -11.76
N GLU A 59 -2.54 -3.07 -11.04
CA GLU A 59 -1.17 -3.31 -11.51
C GLU A 59 -0.91 -4.80 -11.75
N ALA A 60 -1.35 -5.67 -10.83
CA ALA A 60 -1.20 -7.11 -10.98
C ALA A 60 -1.98 -7.70 -12.17
N GLU A 61 -3.14 -7.13 -12.50
CA GLU A 61 -3.92 -7.54 -13.68
C GLU A 61 -3.21 -7.13 -14.98
N LEU A 62 -2.65 -5.91 -15.04
CA LEU A 62 -1.89 -5.44 -16.20
C LEU A 62 -0.62 -6.27 -16.42
N ASP A 63 0.13 -6.56 -15.37
CA ASP A 63 1.32 -7.44 -15.45
C ASP A 63 0.93 -8.83 -15.97
N ALA A 64 -0.20 -9.38 -15.50
CA ALA A 64 -0.69 -10.68 -15.94
C ALA A 64 -1.23 -10.68 -17.38
N GLU A 65 -1.68 -9.53 -17.89
CA GLU A 65 -2.10 -9.36 -19.29
C GLU A 65 -0.87 -9.24 -20.20
N GLU A 66 0.13 -8.43 -19.82
CA GLU A 66 1.41 -8.32 -20.53
C GLU A 66 2.09 -9.69 -20.67
N ASP A 67 2.14 -10.47 -19.59
CA ASP A 67 2.71 -11.83 -19.60
C ASP A 67 1.96 -12.79 -20.55
N ARG A 68 0.65 -12.60 -20.76
CA ARG A 68 -0.15 -13.41 -21.70
C ARG A 68 0.10 -12.97 -23.13
N GLU A 69 0.16 -11.66 -23.40
CA GLU A 69 0.49 -11.14 -24.73
C GLU A 69 1.87 -11.64 -25.19
N LEU A 70 2.87 -11.64 -24.29
CA LEU A 70 4.20 -12.19 -24.56
C LEU A 70 4.19 -13.69 -24.87
N GLN A 71 3.28 -14.46 -24.26
CA GLN A 71 3.14 -15.90 -24.53
C GLN A 71 2.46 -16.19 -25.88
N ASP A 72 1.63 -15.27 -26.37
CA ASP A 72 0.92 -15.41 -27.64
C ASP A 72 1.75 -14.92 -28.85
N GLU A 73 2.88 -14.22 -28.63
CA GLU A 73 3.81 -13.73 -29.67
C GLU A 73 4.91 -14.74 -30.12
N ASP A 74 5.01 -15.94 -29.52
CA ASP A 74 6.07 -16.94 -29.77
C ASP A 74 5.62 -18.17 -30.62
#